data_AF-A0A933X427-F1
#
_entry.id   AF-A0A933X427-F1
#
_cell.length_a   1.000
_cell.length_b   1.000
_cell.length_c   1.000
_cell.angle_alpha   90.00
_cell.angle_beta   90.00
_cell.angle_gamma   90.00
#
_symmetry.space_group_name_H-M   'P 1'
#
loop_
_entity.id
_entity.type
_entity.pdbx_description
1 polymer ?
#
loop_
_entity_poly.entity_id
_entity_poly.type
_entity_poly.pdbx_seq_one_letter_code
_entity_poly.pdbx_strand_id
1 'polypeptide(L)'
;MANRIAGFLVILTVFCTTYWCVYAGDIIDDAAKDAKKAAKDNDIAKVNAAVNMISRSNNAKAMKTLLELAQDISRESEEFYWAVLNGVALINNPDAGPELVSFVAKHKKKPVAVDVVFILKSSPNEKMIPVMESLLKDNPEEIKLLVIEYVNAVEFKTAVPALIRILKGFGAAEANVRKQTAKTLESRTGGSFGENAEAWEKWWAENRDGVEPVMPVKAARGGPGRTARDFLDGARKSDVESIGGSAGEIIVVDGQCVCGNDHSFDNLEDVLRQLRIPFKLVDRRDFDAPSYTLDKKTAILFNCNFFRDHCVCPLCKPGGDPTMRLFQCTGCDIHEKGSNKLSDKTIEKIRAYVADGGYVFTEDWELEEILERAFPDYLGHKDYLGEQHVKILPERGSTAHPYLKGVFERPAGVQPGGDSGGSVAEKPQLKVGEGEWKIDKDSPNIVVKKTNDVTVLMMSPDLKKIDAGTPGVAVTFNYAGRKKAAIASGPDGRRGGGVVLHVLSHFGKQKSKGDEFALQNLLLNFLAEASAVYKAAH
;
A
#
# COMPACT_ATOMS: atom_id res chain seq x y z
N MET A 1 -19.72 54.30 -36.30
CA MET A 1 -18.39 53.70 -36.02
C MET A 1 -18.42 52.66 -34.91
N ALA A 2 -19.13 52.88 -33.80
CA ALA A 2 -19.21 51.92 -32.68
C ALA A 2 -19.65 50.48 -33.06
N ASN A 3 -20.67 50.32 -33.93
CA ASN A 3 -21.14 48.97 -34.33
C ASN A 3 -20.18 48.20 -35.24
N ARG A 4 -19.24 48.86 -35.95
CA ARG A 4 -18.24 48.18 -36.78
C ARG A 4 -17.02 47.71 -35.97
N ILE A 5 -16.70 48.40 -34.88
CA ILE A 5 -15.62 48.01 -33.95
C ILE A 5 -16.06 46.82 -33.09
N ALA A 6 -17.32 46.78 -32.65
CA ALA A 6 -17.88 45.64 -31.91
C ALA A 6 -17.88 44.34 -32.72
N GLY A 7 -18.25 44.38 -34.01
CA GLY A 7 -18.23 43.21 -34.89
C GLY A 7 -16.81 42.67 -35.16
N PHE A 8 -15.82 43.57 -35.29
CA PHE A 8 -14.42 43.19 -35.50
C PHE A 8 -13.79 42.58 -34.24
N LEU A 9 -14.13 43.09 -33.05
CA LEU A 9 -13.70 42.50 -31.77
C LEU A 9 -14.31 41.11 -31.55
N VAL A 10 -15.58 40.90 -31.88
CA VAL A 10 -16.21 39.57 -31.77
C VAL A 10 -15.57 38.57 -32.74
N ILE A 11 -15.30 38.96 -33.98
CA ILE A 11 -14.62 38.10 -34.97
C ILE A 11 -13.18 37.80 -34.56
N LEU A 12 -12.42 38.77 -34.05
CA LEU A 12 -11.03 38.55 -33.58
C LEU A 12 -10.99 37.64 -32.35
N THR A 13 -11.95 37.77 -31.43
CA THR A 13 -12.05 36.92 -30.23
C THR A 13 -12.47 35.50 -30.60
N VAL A 14 -13.40 35.34 -31.55
CA VAL A 14 -13.81 34.03 -32.08
C VAL A 14 -12.69 33.37 -32.89
N PHE A 15 -11.93 34.12 -33.69
CA PHE A 15 -10.77 33.59 -34.41
C PHE A 15 -9.62 33.23 -33.47
N CYS A 16 -9.29 34.06 -32.47
CA CYS A 16 -8.24 33.72 -31.51
C CYS A 16 -8.59 32.50 -30.66
N THR A 17 -9.85 32.36 -30.21
CA THR A 17 -10.28 31.19 -29.42
C THR A 17 -10.39 29.93 -30.27
N THR A 18 -10.91 29.99 -31.51
CA THR A 18 -11.00 28.80 -32.36
C THR A 18 -9.63 28.35 -32.88
N TYR A 19 -8.73 29.26 -33.25
CA TYR A 19 -7.38 28.90 -33.71
C TYR A 19 -6.50 28.34 -32.58
N TRP A 20 -6.62 28.87 -31.35
CA TRP A 20 -5.92 28.29 -30.19
C TRP A 20 -6.46 26.92 -29.81
N CYS A 21 -7.78 26.69 -29.90
CA CYS A 21 -8.37 25.38 -29.61
C CYS A 21 -7.93 24.30 -30.62
N VAL A 22 -7.81 24.64 -31.91
CA VAL A 22 -7.32 23.70 -32.94
C VAL A 22 -5.83 23.41 -32.73
N TYR A 23 -4.99 24.43 -32.52
CA TYR A 23 -3.55 24.25 -32.33
C TYR A 23 -3.20 23.51 -31.03
N ALA A 24 -3.91 23.79 -29.93
CA ALA A 24 -3.77 23.05 -28.68
C ALA A 24 -4.25 21.59 -28.82
N GLY A 25 -5.23 21.36 -29.70
CA GLY A 25 -5.70 20.03 -30.06
C GLY A 25 -4.59 19.18 -30.68
N ASP A 26 -3.90 19.72 -31.68
CA ASP A 26 -2.84 19.00 -32.40
C ASP A 26 -1.64 18.69 -31.47
N ILE A 27 -1.28 19.63 -30.58
CA ILE A 27 -0.21 19.43 -29.60
C ILE A 27 -0.50 18.26 -28.65
N ILE A 28 -1.73 18.14 -28.14
CA ILE A 28 -2.10 17.04 -27.24
C ILE A 28 -2.02 15.69 -27.94
N ASP A 29 -2.49 15.62 -29.18
CA ASP A 29 -2.53 14.36 -29.94
C ASP A 29 -1.11 13.92 -30.33
N ASP A 30 -0.25 14.86 -30.72
CA ASP A 30 1.15 14.57 -31.03
C ASP A 30 1.94 14.19 -29.77
N ALA A 31 1.72 14.87 -28.64
CA ALA A 31 2.27 14.46 -27.35
C ALA A 31 1.86 13.02 -26.98
N ALA A 32 0.60 12.64 -27.22
CA ALA A 32 0.12 11.31 -26.91
C ALA A 32 0.78 10.24 -27.79
N LYS A 33 1.01 10.53 -29.07
CA LYS A 33 1.79 9.66 -29.97
C LYS A 33 3.22 9.53 -29.50
N ASP A 34 3.85 10.63 -29.09
CA ASP A 34 5.21 10.63 -28.56
C ASP A 34 5.32 9.82 -27.27
N ALA A 35 4.34 9.94 -26.36
CA ALA A 35 4.30 9.13 -25.15
C ALA A 35 4.18 7.63 -25.47
N LYS A 36 3.30 7.25 -26.41
CA LYS A 36 3.16 5.84 -26.85
C LYS A 36 4.43 5.31 -27.49
N LYS A 37 5.12 6.13 -28.30
CA LYS A 37 6.39 5.75 -28.92
C LYS A 37 7.48 5.60 -27.87
N ALA A 38 7.63 6.57 -26.98
CA ALA A 38 8.62 6.54 -25.90
C ALA A 38 8.43 5.33 -24.96
N ALA A 39 7.17 4.97 -24.66
CA ALA A 39 6.87 3.77 -23.88
C ALA A 39 7.32 2.48 -24.57
N LYS A 40 7.17 2.39 -25.91
CA LYS A 40 7.70 1.26 -26.69
C LYS A 40 9.22 1.23 -26.74
N ASP A 41 9.83 2.41 -26.77
CA ASP A 41 11.29 2.60 -26.76
C ASP A 41 11.89 2.46 -25.35
N ASN A 42 11.08 2.15 -24.34
CA ASN A 42 11.44 2.04 -22.92
C ASN A 42 12.10 3.32 -22.34
N ASP A 43 11.67 4.50 -22.78
CA ASP A 43 12.24 5.80 -22.41
C ASP A 43 11.31 6.58 -21.47
N ILE A 44 11.48 6.35 -20.15
CA ILE A 44 10.65 6.97 -19.10
C ILE A 44 10.76 8.51 -19.10
N ALA A 45 11.92 9.05 -19.45
CA ALA A 45 12.14 10.50 -19.46
C ALA A 45 11.29 11.17 -20.55
N LYS A 46 11.24 10.57 -21.75
CA LYS A 46 10.38 11.06 -22.83
C LYS A 46 8.90 10.86 -22.56
N VAL A 47 8.51 9.74 -21.93
CA VAL A 47 7.11 9.55 -21.47
C VAL A 47 6.72 10.68 -20.52
N ASN A 48 7.52 10.95 -19.49
CA ASN A 48 7.26 12.03 -18.55
C ASN A 48 7.18 13.40 -19.23
N ALA A 49 8.07 13.69 -20.18
CA ALA A 49 8.05 14.94 -20.93
C ALA A 49 6.74 15.12 -21.73
N ALA A 50 6.32 14.08 -22.44
CA ALA A 50 5.09 14.08 -23.22
C ALA A 50 3.83 14.17 -22.33
N VAL A 51 3.78 13.40 -21.25
CA VAL A 51 2.68 13.45 -20.26
C VAL A 51 2.58 14.82 -19.63
N ASN A 52 3.70 15.44 -19.25
CA ASN A 52 3.72 16.80 -18.72
C ASN A 52 3.21 17.83 -19.74
N MET A 53 3.52 17.65 -21.03
CA MET A 53 3.00 18.50 -22.09
C MET A 53 1.48 18.42 -22.21
N ILE A 54 0.90 17.22 -22.17
CA ILE A 54 -0.55 17.02 -22.19
C ILE A 54 -1.20 17.63 -20.92
N SER A 55 -0.64 17.32 -19.76
CA SER A 55 -1.23 17.70 -18.46
C SER A 55 -1.32 19.21 -18.26
N ARG A 56 -0.34 19.96 -18.79
CA ARG A 56 -0.32 21.44 -18.75
C ARG A 56 -1.50 22.10 -19.44
N SER A 57 -2.14 21.43 -20.40
CA SER A 57 -3.34 21.96 -21.05
C SER A 57 -4.55 22.02 -20.12
N ASN A 58 -4.57 21.23 -19.03
CA ASN A 58 -5.52 21.28 -17.93
C ASN A 58 -7.00 21.44 -18.37
N ASN A 59 -7.42 20.62 -19.34
CA ASN A 59 -8.75 20.69 -19.95
C ASN A 59 -9.31 19.28 -20.22
N ALA A 60 -10.57 19.22 -20.68
CA ALA A 60 -11.26 17.95 -20.95
C ALA A 60 -10.53 17.06 -21.97
N LYS A 61 -9.97 17.63 -23.04
CA LYS A 61 -9.22 16.86 -24.04
C LYS A 61 -7.98 16.22 -23.43
N ALA A 62 -7.22 16.96 -22.62
CA ALA A 62 -6.05 16.43 -21.92
C ALA A 62 -6.43 15.28 -20.98
N MET A 63 -7.50 15.44 -20.20
CA MET A 63 -8.00 14.40 -19.29
C MET A 63 -8.35 13.13 -20.06
N LYS A 64 -9.21 13.25 -21.07
CA LYS A 64 -9.60 12.13 -21.92
C LYS A 64 -8.40 11.43 -22.54
N THR A 65 -7.45 12.19 -23.09
CA THR A 65 -6.26 11.66 -23.77
C THR A 65 -5.38 10.86 -22.80
N LEU A 66 -5.13 11.37 -21.59
CA LEU A 66 -4.32 10.66 -20.59
C LEU A 66 -5.03 9.40 -20.07
N LEU A 67 -6.35 9.45 -19.88
CA LEU A 67 -7.14 8.28 -19.46
C LEU A 67 -7.14 7.17 -20.52
N GLU A 68 -7.32 7.54 -21.80
CA GLU A 68 -7.21 6.61 -22.93
C GLU A 68 -5.79 6.05 -23.06
N LEU A 69 -4.76 6.90 -22.91
CA LEU A 69 -3.37 6.47 -22.91
C LEU A 69 -3.06 5.47 -21.79
N ALA A 70 -3.53 5.72 -20.56
CA ALA A 70 -3.34 4.81 -19.43
C ALA A 70 -3.99 3.44 -19.68
N GLN A 71 -5.15 3.41 -20.35
CA GLN A 71 -5.82 2.17 -20.73
C GLN A 71 -5.04 1.39 -21.79
N ASP A 72 -4.37 2.08 -22.71
CA ASP A 72 -3.62 1.50 -23.83
C ASP A 72 -2.22 1.00 -23.44
N ILE A 73 -1.67 1.44 -22.30
CA ILE A 73 -0.35 1.00 -21.84
C ILE A 73 -0.39 -0.47 -21.42
N SER A 74 0.46 -1.26 -22.07
CA SER A 74 0.66 -2.69 -21.80
C SER A 74 0.98 -2.96 -20.33
N ARG A 75 0.58 -4.13 -19.81
CA ARG A 75 1.02 -4.63 -18.48
C ARG A 75 2.52 -4.93 -18.42
N GLU A 76 3.20 -4.95 -19.56
CA GLU A 76 4.66 -5.04 -19.65
C GLU A 76 5.35 -3.71 -19.29
N SER A 77 4.59 -2.63 -19.17
CA SER A 77 5.06 -1.25 -19.10
C SER A 77 4.52 -0.52 -17.87
N GLU A 78 4.56 -1.16 -16.70
CA GLU A 78 3.97 -0.63 -15.47
C GLU A 78 4.51 0.74 -15.05
N GLU A 79 5.80 0.99 -15.25
CA GLU A 79 6.39 2.30 -14.94
C GLU A 79 5.78 3.43 -15.78
N PHE A 80 5.53 3.17 -17.07
CA PHE A 80 4.89 4.14 -17.97
C PHE A 80 3.43 4.36 -17.61
N TYR A 81 2.73 3.29 -17.19
CA TYR A 81 1.36 3.37 -16.74
C TYR A 81 1.21 4.35 -15.57
N TRP A 82 2.03 4.19 -14.53
CA TRP A 82 2.02 5.09 -13.39
C TRP A 82 2.49 6.51 -13.74
N ALA A 83 3.42 6.67 -14.68
CA ALA A 83 3.82 7.99 -15.19
C ALA A 83 2.64 8.74 -15.85
N VAL A 84 1.83 8.05 -16.65
CA VAL A 84 0.62 8.65 -17.25
C VAL A 84 -0.41 9.01 -16.19
N LEU A 85 -0.64 8.13 -15.21
CA LEU A 85 -1.54 8.41 -14.09
C LEU A 85 -1.09 9.61 -13.25
N ASN A 86 0.21 9.79 -13.03
CA ASN A 86 0.73 11.01 -12.41
C ASN A 86 0.35 12.26 -13.21
N GLY A 87 0.33 12.19 -14.55
CA GLY A 87 -0.19 13.26 -15.40
C GLY A 87 -1.68 13.53 -15.20
N VAL A 88 -2.50 12.48 -15.08
CA VAL A 88 -3.94 12.62 -14.78
C VAL A 88 -4.15 13.41 -13.50
N ALA A 89 -3.34 13.15 -12.47
CA ALA A 89 -3.44 13.85 -11.19
C ALA A 89 -3.14 15.36 -11.28
N LEU A 90 -2.37 15.80 -12.29
CA LEU A 90 -2.06 17.22 -12.50
C LEU A 90 -3.22 18.00 -13.14
N ILE A 91 -4.23 17.32 -13.68
CA ILE A 91 -5.42 17.97 -14.24
C ILE A 91 -6.40 18.28 -13.10
N ASN A 92 -6.49 19.56 -12.77
CA ASN A 92 -7.24 20.06 -11.62
C ASN A 92 -8.42 20.96 -12.00
N ASN A 93 -8.74 21.02 -13.30
CA ASN A 93 -9.87 21.76 -13.85
C ASN A 93 -11.19 20.96 -13.74
N PRO A 94 -12.20 21.46 -13.00
CA PRO A 94 -13.51 20.80 -12.88
C PRO A 94 -14.23 20.59 -14.21
N ASP A 95 -13.97 21.42 -15.23
CA ASP A 95 -14.57 21.26 -16.57
C ASP A 95 -14.09 20.00 -17.27
N ALA A 96 -12.96 19.43 -16.84
CA ALA A 96 -12.50 18.11 -17.28
C ALA A 96 -13.15 16.95 -16.51
N GLY A 97 -13.90 17.25 -15.43
CA GLY A 97 -14.56 16.28 -14.58
C GLY A 97 -15.52 15.32 -15.28
N PRO A 98 -16.34 15.75 -16.26
CA PRO A 98 -17.22 14.84 -17.01
C PRO A 98 -16.46 13.69 -17.70
N GLU A 99 -15.27 13.94 -18.23
CA GLU A 99 -14.44 12.90 -18.86
C GLU A 99 -13.96 11.87 -17.82
N LEU A 100 -13.52 12.34 -16.65
CA LEU A 100 -13.14 11.48 -15.53
C LEU A 100 -14.32 10.62 -15.05
N VAL A 101 -15.49 11.24 -14.79
CA VAL A 101 -16.68 10.53 -14.31
C VAL A 101 -17.16 9.50 -15.32
N SER A 102 -17.21 9.87 -16.61
CA SER A 102 -17.58 8.97 -17.69
C SER A 102 -16.62 7.77 -17.79
N PHE A 103 -15.31 8.04 -17.73
CA PHE A 103 -14.29 7.00 -17.78
C PHE A 103 -14.41 6.03 -16.60
N VAL A 104 -14.49 6.55 -15.38
CA VAL A 104 -14.62 5.71 -14.17
C VAL A 104 -15.90 4.88 -14.24
N ALA A 105 -17.05 5.48 -14.59
CA ALA A 105 -18.31 4.74 -14.70
C ALA A 105 -18.25 3.61 -15.74
N LYS A 106 -17.62 3.87 -16.91
CA LYS A 106 -17.43 2.89 -17.99
C LYS A 106 -16.46 1.77 -17.60
N HIS A 107 -15.45 2.08 -16.79
CA HIS A 107 -14.35 1.19 -16.47
C HIS A 107 -14.33 0.72 -15.01
N LYS A 108 -15.40 0.93 -14.24
CA LYS A 108 -15.48 0.65 -12.80
C LYS A 108 -15.15 -0.78 -12.35
N LYS A 109 -15.16 -1.75 -13.27
CA LYS A 109 -14.75 -3.15 -13.02
C LYS A 109 -13.31 -3.46 -13.45
N LYS A 110 -12.56 -2.46 -13.91
CA LYS A 110 -11.18 -2.60 -14.39
C LYS A 110 -10.23 -1.93 -13.39
N PRO A 111 -9.00 -2.46 -13.23
CA PRO A 111 -7.96 -1.89 -12.39
C PRO A 111 -7.77 -0.37 -12.56
N VAL A 112 -7.74 0.09 -13.83
CA VAL A 112 -7.47 1.50 -14.16
C VAL A 112 -8.45 2.49 -13.54
N ALA A 113 -9.72 2.11 -13.31
CA ALA A 113 -10.68 3.03 -12.69
C ALA A 113 -10.35 3.27 -11.21
N VAL A 114 -9.90 2.24 -10.50
CA VAL A 114 -9.48 2.32 -9.10
C VAL A 114 -8.22 3.17 -8.99
N ASP A 115 -7.21 2.86 -9.82
CA ASP A 115 -5.91 3.52 -9.78
C ASP A 115 -5.98 5.01 -10.18
N VAL A 116 -6.85 5.36 -11.12
CA VAL A 116 -7.12 6.77 -11.48
C VAL A 116 -7.69 7.55 -10.30
N VAL A 117 -8.62 6.97 -9.54
CA VAL A 117 -9.20 7.68 -8.38
C VAL A 117 -8.16 7.78 -7.26
N PHE A 118 -7.37 6.73 -7.06
CA PHE A 118 -6.27 6.73 -6.10
C PHE A 118 -5.23 7.83 -6.39
N ILE A 119 -4.75 7.95 -7.63
CA ILE A 119 -3.65 8.86 -7.95
C ILE A 119 -4.03 10.34 -7.78
N LEU A 120 -5.32 10.68 -7.91
CA LEU A 120 -5.82 12.05 -7.74
C LEU A 120 -5.55 12.58 -6.31
N LYS A 121 -5.37 11.71 -5.32
CA LYS A 121 -4.95 12.07 -3.95
C LYS A 121 -3.57 12.75 -3.91
N SER A 122 -2.72 12.57 -4.92
CA SER A 122 -1.41 13.24 -4.98
C SER A 122 -1.51 14.75 -5.20
N SER A 123 -2.65 15.24 -5.73
CA SER A 123 -2.89 16.67 -6.02
C SER A 123 -4.34 17.05 -5.66
N PRO A 124 -4.71 17.03 -4.36
CA PRO A 124 -6.08 17.29 -3.94
C PRO A 124 -6.46 18.75 -4.21
N ASN A 125 -7.64 18.98 -4.77
CA ASN A 125 -8.16 20.29 -5.12
C ASN A 125 -9.63 20.40 -4.69
N GLU A 126 -9.96 21.42 -3.90
CA GLU A 126 -11.34 21.70 -3.48
C GLU A 126 -12.33 21.85 -4.64
N LYS A 127 -11.90 22.41 -5.77
CA LYS A 127 -12.76 22.61 -6.93
C LYS A 127 -13.21 21.29 -7.56
N MET A 128 -12.47 20.21 -7.33
CA MET A 128 -12.80 18.88 -7.85
C MET A 128 -13.73 18.09 -6.91
N ILE A 129 -14.05 18.58 -5.71
CA ILE A 129 -14.95 17.89 -4.77
C ILE A 129 -16.29 17.49 -5.44
N PRO A 130 -17.00 18.37 -6.17
CA PRO A 130 -18.25 17.98 -6.82
C PRO A 130 -18.09 16.84 -7.84
N VAL A 131 -16.94 16.81 -8.53
CA VAL A 131 -16.59 15.73 -9.46
C VAL A 131 -16.39 14.42 -8.69
N MET A 132 -15.70 14.46 -7.55
CA MET A 132 -15.48 13.28 -6.71
C MET A 132 -16.77 12.77 -6.05
N GLU A 133 -17.62 13.68 -5.57
CA GLU A 133 -18.94 13.32 -5.03
C GLU A 133 -19.79 12.61 -6.09
N SER A 134 -19.65 12.98 -7.38
CA SER A 134 -20.33 12.30 -8.48
C SER A 134 -19.89 10.84 -8.66
N LEU A 135 -18.65 10.49 -8.27
CA LEU A 135 -18.14 9.12 -8.32
C LEU A 135 -18.70 8.23 -7.21
N LEU A 136 -19.39 8.78 -6.21
CA LEU A 136 -20.00 7.98 -5.14
C LEU A 136 -21.23 7.19 -5.60
N LYS A 137 -21.84 7.60 -6.72
CA LYS A 137 -23.05 6.98 -7.27
C LYS A 137 -22.69 5.80 -8.19
N ASP A 138 -23.36 4.66 -8.00
CA ASP A 138 -23.30 3.47 -8.86
C ASP A 138 -21.89 2.88 -9.10
N ASN A 139 -20.90 3.23 -8.28
CA ASN A 139 -19.55 2.69 -8.32
C ASN A 139 -19.30 1.65 -7.21
N PRO A 140 -18.31 0.75 -7.37
CA PRO A 140 -17.88 -0.18 -6.34
C PRO A 140 -17.43 0.53 -5.06
N GLU A 141 -17.48 -0.18 -3.94
CA GLU A 141 -17.13 0.36 -2.63
C GLU A 141 -15.69 0.89 -2.60
N GLU A 142 -14.77 0.20 -3.25
CA GLU A 142 -13.35 0.56 -3.35
C GLU A 142 -13.15 1.99 -3.88
N ILE A 143 -13.92 2.35 -4.92
CA ILE A 143 -13.89 3.70 -5.50
C ILE A 143 -14.49 4.72 -4.52
N LYS A 144 -15.58 4.36 -3.82
CA LYS A 144 -16.21 5.25 -2.82
C LYS A 144 -15.26 5.55 -1.66
N LEU A 145 -14.51 4.55 -1.20
CA LEU A 145 -13.51 4.72 -0.14
C LEU A 145 -12.35 5.62 -0.60
N LEU A 146 -11.87 5.45 -1.82
CA LEU A 146 -10.84 6.34 -2.39
C LEU A 146 -11.33 7.79 -2.53
N VAL A 147 -12.62 8.01 -2.84
CA VAL A 147 -13.22 9.36 -2.83
C VAL A 147 -13.18 9.97 -1.43
N ILE A 148 -13.49 9.20 -0.37
CA ILE A 148 -13.38 9.68 1.02
C ILE A 148 -11.93 10.08 1.32
N GLU A 149 -10.95 9.28 0.90
CA GLU A 149 -9.53 9.60 1.08
C GLU A 149 -9.11 10.85 0.33
N TYR A 150 -9.58 11.04 -0.91
CA TYR A 150 -9.35 12.25 -1.68
C TYR A 150 -9.88 13.49 -0.94
N VAL A 151 -11.15 13.46 -0.52
CA VAL A 151 -11.78 14.57 0.22
C VAL A 151 -11.03 14.82 1.53
N ASN A 152 -10.55 13.75 2.19
CA ASN A 152 -9.73 13.89 3.38
C ASN A 152 -8.39 14.64 3.12
N ALA A 153 -7.83 14.54 1.92
CA ALA A 153 -6.58 15.22 1.55
C ALA A 153 -6.77 16.72 1.24
N VAL A 154 -7.99 17.17 0.91
CA VAL A 154 -8.32 18.59 0.66
C VAL A 154 -8.16 19.45 1.92
N GLU A 155 -8.14 20.78 1.81
CA GLU A 155 -8.18 21.72 2.94
C GLU A 155 -9.32 21.40 3.94
N PHE A 156 -9.05 21.59 5.24
CA PHE A 156 -9.89 21.14 6.34
C PHE A 156 -11.30 21.75 6.31
N LYS A 157 -11.42 23.08 6.19
CA LYS A 157 -12.70 23.78 6.24
C LYS A 157 -13.59 23.44 5.04
N THR A 158 -12.98 23.11 3.89
CA THR A 158 -13.73 22.63 2.73
C THR A 158 -14.09 21.15 2.84
N ALA A 159 -13.19 20.32 3.38
CA ALA A 159 -13.37 18.87 3.41
C ALA A 159 -14.42 18.40 4.43
N VAL A 160 -14.49 19.01 5.62
CA VAL A 160 -15.48 18.61 6.66
C VAL A 160 -16.92 18.68 6.14
N PRO A 161 -17.42 19.80 5.58
CA PRO A 161 -18.79 19.84 5.07
C PRO A 161 -19.01 18.89 3.90
N ALA A 162 -17.99 18.60 3.08
CA ALA A 162 -18.08 17.58 2.03
C ALA A 162 -18.26 16.17 2.62
N LEU A 163 -17.43 15.79 3.60
CA LEU A 163 -17.57 14.50 4.31
C LEU A 163 -18.93 14.35 5.00
N ILE A 164 -19.49 15.43 5.56
CA ILE A 164 -20.85 15.42 6.13
C ILE A 164 -21.90 15.12 5.06
N ARG A 165 -21.82 15.77 3.87
CA ARG A 165 -22.72 15.47 2.75
C ARG A 165 -22.58 14.03 2.28
N ILE A 166 -21.36 13.51 2.22
CA ILE A 166 -21.08 12.10 1.85
C ILE A 166 -21.76 11.16 2.86
N LEU A 167 -21.57 11.39 4.17
CA LEU A 167 -22.17 10.58 5.23
C LEU A 167 -23.70 10.59 5.15
N LYS A 168 -24.30 11.76 4.87
CA LYS A 168 -25.75 11.94 4.70
C LYS A 168 -26.31 11.24 3.46
N GLY A 169 -25.50 11.13 2.40
CA GLY A 169 -25.91 10.55 1.13
C GLY A 169 -25.98 9.02 1.11
N PHE A 170 -25.48 8.35 2.15
CA PHE A 170 -25.41 6.89 2.22
C PHE A 170 -26.39 6.29 3.23
N GLY A 171 -26.94 5.12 2.89
CA GLY A 171 -27.87 4.37 3.73
C GLY A 171 -27.22 3.17 4.40
N ALA A 172 -28.06 2.27 4.94
CA ALA A 172 -27.58 1.04 5.58
C ALA A 172 -26.86 0.08 4.61
N ALA A 173 -27.13 0.17 3.31
CA ALA A 173 -26.48 -0.65 2.29
C ALA A 173 -24.98 -0.33 2.14
N GLU A 174 -24.55 0.87 2.51
CA GLU A 174 -23.17 1.33 2.45
C GLU A 174 -22.57 1.52 3.86
N ALA A 175 -22.84 0.56 4.76
CA ALA A 175 -22.42 0.62 6.15
C ALA A 175 -20.91 0.89 6.31
N ASN A 176 -20.05 0.24 5.51
CA ASN A 176 -18.61 0.44 5.60
C ASN A 176 -18.18 1.84 5.16
N VAL A 177 -18.75 2.36 4.05
CA VAL A 177 -18.49 3.72 3.58
C VAL A 177 -18.92 4.77 4.61
N ARG A 178 -20.08 4.57 5.25
CA ARG A 178 -20.57 5.42 6.35
C ARG A 178 -19.64 5.38 7.55
N LYS A 179 -19.27 4.18 8.02
CA LYS A 179 -18.35 3.97 9.13
C LYS A 179 -16.99 4.64 8.87
N GLN A 180 -16.45 4.48 7.67
CA GLN A 180 -15.17 5.08 7.29
C GLN A 180 -15.27 6.61 7.21
N THR A 181 -16.36 7.15 6.66
CA THR A 181 -16.61 8.60 6.60
C THR A 181 -16.73 9.21 8.00
N ALA A 182 -17.47 8.55 8.89
CA ALA A 182 -17.60 8.93 10.31
C ALA A 182 -16.23 8.92 11.01
N LYS A 183 -15.47 7.83 10.91
CA LYS A 183 -14.11 7.76 11.47
C LYS A 183 -13.21 8.89 10.94
N THR A 184 -13.31 9.20 9.64
CA THR A 184 -12.56 10.30 9.04
C THR A 184 -12.97 11.66 9.63
N LEU A 185 -14.27 11.92 9.82
CA LEU A 185 -14.76 13.12 10.49
C LEU A 185 -14.26 13.22 11.93
N GLU A 186 -14.38 12.15 12.71
CA GLU A 186 -13.93 12.11 14.11
C GLU A 186 -12.43 12.38 14.20
N SER A 187 -11.65 11.69 13.36
CA SER A 187 -10.19 11.82 13.34
C SER A 187 -9.70 13.22 13.00
N ARG A 188 -10.50 13.98 12.24
CA ARG A 188 -10.11 15.28 11.71
C ARG A 188 -10.61 16.43 12.56
N THR A 189 -11.73 16.25 13.24
CA THR A 189 -12.41 17.31 14.00
C THR A 189 -12.27 17.14 15.51
N GLY A 190 -11.97 15.93 15.99
CA GLY A 190 -12.00 15.57 17.41
C GLY A 190 -13.40 15.41 17.99
N GLY A 191 -14.45 15.70 17.21
CA GLY A 191 -15.83 15.39 17.57
C GLY A 191 -16.07 13.88 17.57
N SER A 192 -17.07 13.41 18.31
CA SER A 192 -17.50 12.01 18.29
C SER A 192 -19.01 11.94 18.24
N PHE A 193 -19.52 11.71 17.03
CA PHE A 193 -20.95 11.59 16.75
C PHE A 193 -21.26 10.32 15.95
N GLY A 194 -20.26 9.46 15.71
CA GLY A 194 -20.39 8.27 14.89
C GLY A 194 -20.99 8.58 13.52
N GLU A 195 -21.90 7.71 13.06
CA GLU A 195 -22.51 7.79 11.73
C GLU A 195 -23.75 8.72 11.68
N ASN A 196 -23.95 9.59 12.68
CA ASN A 196 -25.07 10.53 12.74
C ASN A 196 -24.75 11.83 11.98
N ALA A 197 -25.16 11.91 10.72
CA ALA A 197 -24.91 13.06 9.86
C ALA A 197 -25.56 14.37 10.36
N GLU A 198 -26.73 14.30 10.99
CA GLU A 198 -27.44 15.49 11.50
C GLU A 198 -26.71 16.10 12.70
N ALA A 199 -26.19 15.25 13.59
CA ALA A 199 -25.36 15.69 14.70
C ALA A 199 -24.08 16.38 14.21
N TRP A 200 -23.43 15.81 13.17
CA TRP A 200 -22.27 16.44 12.53
C TRP A 200 -22.61 17.79 11.88
N GLU A 201 -23.72 17.87 11.15
CA GLU A 201 -24.16 19.10 10.48
C GLU A 201 -24.42 20.22 11.49
N LYS A 202 -25.13 19.91 12.58
CA LYS A 202 -25.38 20.85 13.68
C LYS A 202 -24.07 21.28 14.35
N TRP A 203 -23.23 20.32 14.74
CA TRP A 203 -21.96 20.63 15.40
C TRP A 203 -21.05 21.50 14.51
N TRP A 204 -20.96 21.21 13.22
CA TRP A 204 -20.14 22.01 12.31
C TRP A 204 -20.67 23.43 12.18
N ALA A 205 -21.99 23.63 12.07
CA ALA A 205 -22.59 24.96 12.02
C ALA A 205 -22.24 25.83 13.25
N GLU A 206 -22.13 25.20 14.43
CA GLU A 206 -21.81 25.87 15.70
C GLU A 206 -20.31 26.08 15.92
N ASN A 207 -19.44 25.26 15.33
CA ASN A 207 -18.00 25.20 15.68
C ASN A 207 -17.05 25.58 14.54
N ARG A 208 -17.51 25.71 13.29
CA ARG A 208 -16.66 25.87 12.09
C ARG A 208 -15.68 27.05 12.15
N ASP A 209 -15.98 28.11 12.89
CA ASP A 209 -15.12 29.30 12.94
C ASP A 209 -13.99 29.15 13.97
N GLY A 210 -14.16 28.29 14.99
CA GLY A 210 -13.21 28.10 16.08
C GLY A 210 -12.49 26.75 16.10
N VAL A 211 -12.95 25.76 15.32
CA VAL A 211 -12.32 24.43 15.28
C VAL A 211 -11.15 24.38 14.31
N GLU A 212 -10.03 23.88 14.78
CA GLU A 212 -8.85 23.60 13.95
C GLU A 212 -8.77 22.11 13.63
N PRO A 213 -8.13 21.71 12.51
CA PRO A 213 -7.93 20.29 12.25
C PRO A 213 -7.17 19.66 13.41
N VAL A 214 -7.61 18.47 13.82
CA VAL A 214 -6.81 17.61 14.68
C VAL A 214 -5.56 17.26 13.89
N MET A 215 -4.50 17.98 14.19
CA MET A 215 -3.21 17.71 13.58
C MET A 215 -2.77 16.32 14.04
N PRO A 216 -2.19 15.50 13.15
CA PRO A 216 -1.39 14.37 13.60
C PRO A 216 -0.44 14.92 14.66
N VAL A 217 -0.42 14.29 15.84
CA VAL A 217 0.46 14.72 16.94
C VAL A 217 1.82 14.99 16.33
N LYS A 218 2.32 16.23 16.43
CA LYS A 218 3.67 16.53 15.97
C LYS A 218 4.57 15.52 16.65
N ALA A 219 5.08 14.55 15.90
CA ALA A 219 6.14 13.71 16.40
C ALA A 219 7.19 14.67 16.96
N ALA A 220 7.55 14.51 18.24
CA ALA A 220 8.46 15.41 18.91
C ALA A 220 9.68 15.63 18.00
N ARG A 221 10.02 16.89 17.72
CA ARG A 221 11.10 17.22 16.77
C ARG A 221 12.42 16.63 17.32
N GLY A 222 13.06 15.76 16.54
CA GLY A 222 14.49 15.45 16.68
C GLY A 222 14.89 14.24 17.55
N GLY A 223 14.24 13.09 17.41
CA GLY A 223 14.75 11.83 17.98
C GLY A 223 15.15 10.80 16.90
N PRO A 224 16.32 10.13 16.99
CA PRO A 224 16.54 8.90 16.25
C PRO A 224 15.47 7.87 16.65
N GLY A 225 14.84 7.20 15.67
CA GLY A 225 13.88 6.11 15.94
C GLY A 225 12.39 6.37 15.65
N ARG A 226 12.03 7.39 14.85
CA ARG A 226 10.63 7.56 14.39
C ARG A 226 10.20 6.43 13.43
N THR A 227 8.93 6.05 13.52
CA THR A 227 8.31 4.94 12.76
C THR A 227 7.07 5.40 12.01
N ALA A 228 6.54 4.57 11.10
CA ALA A 228 5.27 4.83 10.42
C ALA A 228 4.11 5.10 11.40
N ARG A 229 4.13 4.47 12.59
CA ARG A 229 3.10 4.69 13.63
C ARG A 229 3.01 6.16 14.07
N ASP A 230 4.12 6.89 14.05
CA ASP A 230 4.17 8.29 14.46
C ASP A 230 3.48 9.25 13.48
N PHE A 231 3.20 8.76 12.26
CA PHE A 231 2.67 9.58 11.16
C PHE A 231 1.30 9.09 10.65
N LEU A 232 0.65 8.18 11.38
CA LEU A 232 -0.68 7.70 11.02
C LEU A 232 -1.70 8.86 11.04
N ASP A 233 -2.60 8.85 10.07
CA ASP A 233 -3.83 9.63 10.17
C ASP A 233 -4.65 9.18 11.39
N GLY A 234 -5.49 10.07 11.94
CA GLY A 234 -6.19 9.77 13.19
C GLY A 234 -7.11 8.55 13.11
N ALA A 235 -7.70 8.25 11.95
CA ALA A 235 -8.55 7.07 11.76
C ALA A 235 -7.71 5.79 11.86
N ARG A 236 -6.58 5.72 11.14
CA ARG A 236 -5.64 4.60 11.22
C ARG A 236 -4.98 4.47 12.58
N LYS A 237 -4.70 5.59 13.24
CA LYS A 237 -4.13 5.61 14.58
C LYS A 237 -5.02 4.86 15.57
N SER A 238 -6.34 5.07 15.53
CA SER A 238 -7.28 4.36 16.39
C SER A 238 -7.27 2.84 16.17
N ASP A 239 -7.20 2.41 14.90
CA ASP A 239 -7.14 0.99 14.54
C ASP A 239 -5.83 0.35 15.03
N VAL A 240 -4.70 1.05 14.87
CA VAL A 240 -3.37 0.61 15.32
C VAL A 240 -3.22 0.61 16.85
N GLU A 241 -3.77 1.60 17.55
CA GLU A 241 -3.78 1.64 19.02
C GLU A 241 -4.63 0.51 19.61
N SER A 242 -5.54 -0.05 18.82
CA SER A 242 -6.34 -1.20 19.21
C SER A 242 -5.60 -2.54 19.03
N ILE A 243 -4.40 -2.56 18.44
CA ILE A 243 -3.61 -3.77 18.25
C ILE A 243 -3.12 -4.30 19.60
N GLY A 244 -3.40 -5.58 19.87
CA GLY A 244 -3.05 -6.27 21.11
C GLY A 244 -4.03 -6.04 22.27
N GLY A 245 -3.64 -6.47 23.48
CA GLY A 245 -4.48 -6.40 24.67
C GLY A 245 -5.51 -7.54 24.74
N SER A 246 -6.81 -7.21 24.82
CA SER A 246 -7.91 -8.20 24.81
C SER A 246 -8.11 -8.88 23.45
N ALA A 247 -7.40 -8.44 22.42
CA ALA A 247 -7.52 -8.86 21.03
C ALA A 247 -6.85 -10.20 20.70
N GLY A 248 -6.45 -10.99 21.70
CA GLY A 248 -5.55 -12.13 21.53
C GLY A 248 -4.08 -11.72 21.47
N GLU A 249 -3.19 -12.71 21.47
CA GLU A 249 -1.75 -12.52 21.54
C GLU A 249 -1.11 -12.56 20.16
N ILE A 250 -0.27 -11.56 19.85
CA ILE A 250 0.61 -11.56 18.68
C ILE A 250 1.91 -12.26 19.07
N ILE A 251 2.35 -13.22 18.26
CA ILE A 251 3.61 -13.91 18.48
C ILE A 251 4.60 -13.64 17.35
N VAL A 252 5.86 -13.45 17.74
CA VAL A 252 7.01 -13.43 16.84
C VAL A 252 7.76 -14.73 17.07
N VAL A 253 7.96 -15.52 16.01
CA VAL A 253 8.71 -16.78 16.06
C VAL A 253 10.11 -16.51 15.56
N ASP A 254 11.09 -16.81 16.39
CA ASP A 254 12.50 -16.54 16.12
C ASP A 254 13.39 -17.76 16.43
N GLY A 255 14.43 -17.97 15.63
CA GLY A 255 15.34 -19.11 15.77
C GLY A 255 16.61 -18.75 16.54
N GLN A 256 16.75 -19.24 17.77
CA GLN A 256 18.02 -19.10 18.49
C GLN A 256 19.02 -20.16 18.07
N CYS A 257 20.24 -19.72 17.71
CA CYS A 257 21.36 -20.63 17.51
C CYS A 257 21.91 -21.13 18.85
N VAL A 258 22.23 -22.42 18.93
CA VAL A 258 22.99 -23.00 20.07
C VAL A 258 24.37 -22.37 20.24
N CYS A 259 24.91 -21.74 19.19
CA CYS A 259 26.15 -20.99 19.20
C CYS A 259 26.07 -19.62 19.88
N GLY A 260 24.87 -19.15 20.22
CA GLY A 260 24.64 -17.83 20.82
C GLY A 260 24.73 -16.65 19.85
N ASN A 261 24.97 -16.90 18.56
CA ASN A 261 24.90 -15.86 17.53
C ASN A 261 23.45 -15.59 17.11
N ASP A 262 23.18 -14.34 16.72
CA ASP A 262 21.93 -13.94 16.10
C ASP A 262 21.88 -14.46 14.65
N HIS A 263 20.96 -15.40 14.40
CA HIS A 263 20.69 -15.96 13.07
C HIS A 263 19.30 -15.51 12.55
N SER A 264 18.72 -14.48 13.17
CA SER A 264 17.58 -13.73 12.67
C SER A 264 18.07 -12.65 11.71
N PHE A 265 17.48 -12.59 10.52
CA PHE A 265 17.93 -11.65 9.49
C PHE A 265 17.14 -10.34 9.48
N ASP A 266 15.95 -10.31 10.06
CA ASP A 266 15.01 -9.19 10.06
C ASP A 266 14.76 -8.61 11.46
N ASN A 267 14.83 -9.41 12.52
CA ASN A 267 14.59 -8.98 13.90
C ASN A 267 13.25 -8.23 14.04
N LEU A 268 12.14 -8.83 13.58
CA LEU A 268 10.80 -8.20 13.59
C LEU A 268 10.39 -7.74 14.99
N GLU A 269 10.87 -8.39 16.04
CA GLU A 269 10.63 -7.98 17.42
C GLU A 269 11.16 -6.58 17.72
N ASP A 270 12.27 -6.16 17.12
CA ASP A 270 12.80 -4.80 17.27
C ASP A 270 11.92 -3.79 16.53
N VAL A 271 11.42 -4.15 15.35
CA VAL A 271 10.47 -3.35 14.60
C VAL A 271 9.18 -3.17 15.40
N LEU A 272 8.63 -4.24 15.96
CA LEU A 272 7.42 -4.18 16.79
C LEU A 272 7.65 -3.38 18.07
N ARG A 273 8.83 -3.47 18.72
CA ARG A 273 9.21 -2.62 19.86
C ARG A 273 9.21 -1.14 19.46
N GLN A 274 9.84 -0.80 18.34
CA GLN A 274 9.85 0.57 17.82
C GLN A 274 8.43 1.07 17.48
N LEU A 275 7.63 0.21 16.87
CA LEU A 275 6.21 0.46 16.58
C LEU A 275 5.34 0.41 17.84
N ARG A 276 5.86 0.10 19.02
CA ARG A 276 5.11 -0.04 20.28
C ARG A 276 3.94 -1.02 20.20
N ILE A 277 4.08 -2.07 19.42
CA ILE A 277 3.09 -3.14 19.30
C ILE A 277 3.44 -4.23 20.33
N PRO A 278 2.49 -4.65 21.18
CA PRO A 278 2.74 -5.74 22.12
C PRO A 278 2.81 -7.08 21.39
N PHE A 279 3.80 -7.91 21.73
CA PHE A 279 3.98 -9.25 21.20
C PHE A 279 4.65 -10.16 22.24
N LYS A 280 4.64 -11.46 21.97
CA LYS A 280 5.48 -12.44 22.66
C LYS A 280 6.48 -13.05 21.68
N LEU A 281 7.74 -13.02 22.06
CA LEU A 281 8.81 -13.74 21.35
C LEU A 281 8.77 -15.23 21.73
N VAL A 282 8.87 -16.10 20.75
CA VAL A 282 8.80 -17.56 20.91
C VAL A 282 9.97 -18.17 20.16
N ASP A 283 10.80 -18.95 20.86
CA ASP A 283 11.86 -19.72 20.20
C ASP A 283 11.24 -20.74 19.23
N ARG A 284 11.82 -20.86 18.05
CA ARG A 284 11.31 -21.71 16.97
C ARG A 284 11.22 -23.19 17.37
N ARG A 285 12.09 -23.68 18.27
CA ARG A 285 12.02 -25.04 18.82
C ARG A 285 10.85 -25.20 19.80
N ASP A 286 10.60 -24.19 20.63
CA ASP A 286 9.43 -24.16 21.52
C ASP A 286 8.14 -24.09 20.72
N PHE A 287 8.13 -23.33 19.62
CA PHE A 287 6.99 -23.24 18.70
C PHE A 287 6.74 -24.57 17.97
N ASP A 288 7.81 -25.27 17.57
CA ASP A 288 7.74 -26.57 16.89
C ASP A 288 7.35 -27.72 17.84
N ALA A 289 7.46 -27.52 19.16
CA ALA A 289 7.08 -28.52 20.14
C ALA A 289 5.59 -28.92 19.98
N PRO A 290 5.25 -30.23 20.07
CA PRO A 290 3.87 -30.70 19.97
C PRO A 290 2.92 -30.10 21.02
N SER A 291 3.45 -29.64 22.15
CA SER A 291 2.69 -29.01 23.23
C SER A 291 2.35 -27.55 22.98
N TYR A 292 2.96 -26.89 21.99
CA TYR A 292 2.71 -25.47 21.72
C TYR A 292 1.40 -25.26 20.97
N THR A 293 0.45 -24.57 21.60
CA THR A 293 -0.90 -24.30 21.07
C THR A 293 -1.01 -22.93 20.43
N LEU A 294 -1.77 -22.84 19.33
CA LEU A 294 -2.10 -21.57 18.67
C LEU A 294 -3.42 -20.95 19.17
N ASP A 295 -3.94 -21.44 20.29
CA ASP A 295 -5.15 -20.91 20.91
C ASP A 295 -4.94 -19.47 21.37
N LYS A 296 -5.95 -18.63 21.10
CA LYS A 296 -5.98 -17.20 21.44
C LYS A 296 -4.85 -16.39 20.82
N LYS A 297 -4.30 -16.87 19.69
CA LYS A 297 -3.28 -16.15 18.91
C LYS A 297 -3.93 -15.40 17.76
N THR A 298 -3.68 -14.11 17.70
CA THR A 298 -4.27 -13.21 16.69
C THR A 298 -3.50 -13.26 15.40
N ALA A 299 -2.17 -13.21 15.51
CA ALA A 299 -1.26 -13.25 14.39
C ALA A 299 0.06 -13.94 14.79
N ILE A 300 0.68 -14.59 13.81
CA ILE A 300 2.01 -15.19 13.90
C ILE A 300 2.89 -14.47 12.88
N LEU A 301 4.01 -13.93 13.34
CA LEU A 301 5.02 -13.31 12.51
C LEU A 301 6.27 -14.19 12.58
N PHE A 302 6.78 -14.61 11.45
CA PHE A 302 8.01 -15.40 11.40
C PHE A 302 9.17 -14.49 11.01
N ASN A 303 10.19 -14.43 11.87
CA ASN A 303 11.49 -13.91 11.47
C ASN A 303 12.07 -14.81 10.38
N CYS A 304 12.76 -14.21 9.43
CA CYS A 304 13.57 -14.93 8.47
C CYS A 304 14.77 -15.55 9.21
N ASN A 305 14.77 -16.87 9.34
CA ASN A 305 15.86 -17.61 9.98
C ASN A 305 16.50 -18.62 9.03
N PHE A 306 17.77 -18.95 9.30
CA PHE A 306 18.45 -19.99 8.53
C PHE A 306 17.90 -21.40 8.85
N PHE A 307 16.99 -21.90 8.03
CA PHE A 307 16.31 -23.17 8.27
C PHE A 307 17.07 -24.41 7.76
N ARG A 308 17.99 -24.28 6.81
CA ARG A 308 18.74 -25.42 6.27
C ARG A 308 19.79 -25.92 7.27
N ASP A 309 20.27 -27.14 7.05
CA ASP A 309 21.40 -27.68 7.80
C ASP A 309 22.63 -26.79 7.61
N HIS A 310 23.20 -26.32 8.72
CA HIS A 310 24.44 -25.55 8.74
C HIS A 310 25.29 -25.92 9.95
N CYS A 311 26.56 -25.50 9.90
CA CYS A 311 27.47 -25.66 11.02
C CYS A 311 27.21 -24.55 12.04
N VAL A 312 26.94 -24.92 13.30
CA VAL A 312 26.67 -24.01 14.43
C VAL A 312 27.79 -24.02 15.46
N CYS A 313 29.01 -24.27 15.00
CA CYS A 313 30.17 -24.26 15.87
C CYS A 313 30.43 -22.84 16.41
N PRO A 314 30.95 -22.67 17.65
CA PRO A 314 31.26 -21.34 18.19
C PRO A 314 32.31 -20.55 17.37
N LEU A 315 33.08 -21.25 16.54
CA LEU A 315 34.11 -20.67 15.66
C LEU A 315 33.59 -20.38 14.25
N CYS A 316 32.35 -20.76 13.95
CA CYS A 316 31.74 -20.58 12.64
C CYS A 316 31.48 -19.09 12.45
N LYS A 317 31.89 -18.57 11.29
CA LYS A 317 31.70 -17.17 10.91
C LYS A 317 30.77 -17.14 9.69
N PRO A 318 30.08 -16.01 9.45
CA PRO A 318 29.55 -15.72 8.11
C PRO A 318 30.67 -15.99 7.09
N GLY A 319 30.35 -16.66 5.98
CA GLY A 319 31.35 -17.19 5.05
C GLY A 319 32.41 -16.17 4.60
N GLY A 320 33.56 -16.66 4.12
CA GLY A 320 34.75 -15.85 3.79
C GLY A 320 34.57 -14.79 2.68
N ASP A 321 33.36 -14.69 2.11
CA ASP A 321 32.89 -13.60 1.26
C ASP A 321 31.84 -12.80 2.06
N PRO A 322 32.03 -11.48 2.29
CA PRO A 322 31.06 -10.61 2.96
C PRO A 322 29.65 -10.62 2.34
N THR A 323 29.50 -11.13 1.11
CA THR A 323 28.22 -11.28 0.42
C THR A 323 27.55 -12.64 0.66
N MET A 324 28.22 -13.60 1.30
CA MET A 324 27.64 -14.90 1.66
C MET A 324 26.98 -14.85 3.04
N ARG A 325 25.65 -14.98 3.07
CA ARG A 325 24.86 -15.06 4.31
C ARG A 325 24.97 -16.40 5.02
N LEU A 326 25.41 -17.41 4.28
CA LEU A 326 25.58 -18.76 4.79
C LEU A 326 26.78 -18.77 5.76
N PHE A 327 26.54 -19.20 7.00
CA PHE A 327 27.63 -19.50 7.92
C PHE A 327 28.46 -20.63 7.33
N GLN A 328 29.75 -20.37 7.12
CA GLN A 328 30.71 -21.38 6.68
C GLN A 328 31.65 -21.67 7.84
N CYS A 329 31.93 -22.96 8.04
CA CYS A 329 32.95 -23.34 8.97
C CYS A 329 34.32 -22.94 8.41
N THR A 330 35.04 -22.07 9.10
CA THR A 330 36.38 -21.59 8.69
C THR A 330 37.51 -22.50 9.19
N GLY A 331 37.29 -23.81 9.20
CA GLY A 331 38.27 -24.83 9.58
C GLY A 331 38.38 -25.14 11.08
N CYS A 332 37.28 -25.45 11.76
CA CYS A 332 37.32 -26.05 13.10
C CYS A 332 37.12 -27.57 13.06
N ASP A 333 37.60 -28.27 14.08
CA ASP A 333 37.44 -29.73 14.21
C ASP A 333 36.08 -30.15 14.77
N ILE A 334 35.21 -29.20 15.14
CA ILE A 334 33.88 -29.45 15.75
C ILE A 334 32.79 -28.94 14.82
N HIS A 335 32.17 -29.85 14.07
CA HIS A 335 31.05 -29.53 13.19
C HIS A 335 29.72 -30.02 13.76
N GLU A 336 29.12 -29.22 14.64
CA GLU A 336 27.74 -29.46 15.07
C GLU A 336 26.77 -28.95 14.01
N LYS A 337 25.80 -29.77 13.62
CA LYS A 337 24.75 -29.37 12.68
C LYS A 337 23.58 -28.75 13.44
N GLY A 338 23.22 -27.53 13.05
CA GLY A 338 22.00 -26.88 13.47
C GLY A 338 21.04 -26.71 12.29
N SER A 339 19.75 -26.60 12.60
CA SER A 339 18.70 -26.27 11.65
C SER A 339 17.55 -25.62 12.41
N ASN A 340 17.01 -24.53 11.85
CA ASN A 340 15.79 -23.89 12.34
C ASN A 340 14.53 -24.38 11.58
N LYS A 341 14.61 -25.50 10.84
CA LYS A 341 13.48 -26.02 10.08
C LYS A 341 12.37 -26.51 11.01
N LEU A 342 11.15 -26.05 10.77
CA LEU A 342 9.94 -26.52 11.44
C LEU A 342 9.55 -27.91 10.94
N SER A 343 9.03 -28.74 11.84
CA SER A 343 8.50 -30.06 11.50
C SER A 343 7.26 -29.96 10.61
N ASP A 344 7.00 -31.01 9.81
CA ASP A 344 5.80 -31.05 8.96
C ASP A 344 4.51 -30.98 9.78
N LYS A 345 4.51 -31.50 11.02
CA LYS A 345 3.38 -31.36 11.95
C LYS A 345 3.10 -29.90 12.30
N THR A 346 4.15 -29.09 12.48
CA THR A 346 3.99 -27.66 12.74
C THR A 346 3.56 -26.91 11.49
N ILE A 347 4.01 -27.29 10.30
CA ILE A 347 3.47 -26.75 9.04
C ILE A 347 1.98 -27.03 8.92
N GLU A 348 1.53 -28.25 9.22
CA GLU A 348 0.10 -28.60 9.25
C GLU A 348 -0.67 -27.78 10.30
N LYS A 349 -0.06 -27.57 11.48
CA LYS A 349 -0.60 -26.72 12.56
C LYS A 349 -0.79 -25.27 12.11
N ILE A 350 0.20 -24.68 11.41
CA ILE A 350 0.10 -23.33 10.83
C ILE A 350 -1.03 -23.28 9.79
N ARG A 351 -1.08 -24.25 8.88
CA ARG A 351 -2.12 -24.34 7.86
C ARG A 351 -3.53 -24.43 8.47
N ALA A 352 -3.69 -25.23 9.51
CA ALA A 352 -4.96 -25.36 10.24
C ALA A 352 -5.34 -24.05 10.96
N TYR A 353 -4.37 -23.42 11.63
CA TYR A 353 -4.56 -22.12 12.27
C TYR A 353 -5.06 -21.05 11.30
N VAL A 354 -4.45 -20.93 10.12
CA VAL A 354 -4.94 -20.01 9.09
C VAL A 354 -6.33 -20.42 8.62
N ALA A 355 -6.62 -21.70 8.40
CA ALA A 355 -7.96 -22.16 8.02
C ALA A 355 -9.06 -21.79 9.03
N ASP A 356 -8.69 -21.59 10.29
CA ASP A 356 -9.58 -21.25 11.40
C ASP A 356 -9.63 -19.74 11.70
N GLY A 357 -9.09 -18.89 10.81
CA GLY A 357 -9.16 -17.44 10.93
C GLY A 357 -7.86 -16.77 11.38
N GLY A 358 -6.80 -17.56 11.58
CA GLY A 358 -5.49 -17.07 12.00
C GLY A 358 -4.77 -16.24 10.93
N TYR A 359 -3.91 -15.31 11.38
CA TYR A 359 -3.14 -14.43 10.51
C TYR A 359 -1.66 -14.80 10.55
N VAL A 360 -1.02 -14.96 9.38
CA VAL A 360 0.40 -15.29 9.26
C VAL A 360 1.12 -14.24 8.41
N PHE A 361 2.19 -13.68 8.95
CA PHE A 361 3.12 -12.79 8.25
C PHE A 361 4.47 -13.48 8.09
N THR A 362 5.07 -13.35 6.92
CA THR A 362 6.35 -13.99 6.56
C THR A 362 7.19 -13.09 5.67
N GLU A 363 8.50 -13.24 5.75
CA GLU A 363 9.47 -12.56 4.88
C GLU A 363 10.39 -13.57 4.21
N ASP A 364 10.88 -13.22 3.01
CA ASP A 364 12.03 -13.86 2.37
C ASP A 364 12.01 -15.41 2.37
N TRP A 365 12.94 -16.08 3.08
CA TRP A 365 13.08 -17.54 3.12
C TRP A 365 11.87 -18.29 3.68
N GLU A 366 11.02 -17.62 4.45
CA GLU A 366 9.80 -18.24 4.95
C GLU A 366 8.80 -18.53 3.81
N LEU A 367 9.01 -17.99 2.59
CA LEU A 367 8.33 -18.44 1.38
C LEU A 367 8.57 -19.93 1.12
N GLU A 368 9.82 -20.36 1.12
CA GLU A 368 10.21 -21.77 0.89
C GLU A 368 9.90 -22.62 2.12
N GLU A 369 10.26 -22.13 3.31
CA GLU A 369 10.18 -22.93 4.54
C GLU A 369 8.75 -23.16 5.01
N ILE A 370 7.91 -22.11 5.00
CA ILE A 370 6.55 -22.15 5.54
C ILE A 370 5.55 -22.22 4.40
N LEU A 371 5.56 -21.24 3.49
CA LEU A 371 4.42 -21.03 2.61
C LEU A 371 4.30 -22.09 1.53
N GLU A 372 5.39 -22.53 0.92
CA GLU A 372 5.37 -23.63 -0.04
C GLU A 372 4.93 -24.94 0.58
N ARG A 373 5.30 -25.17 1.84
CA ARG A 373 4.96 -26.40 2.57
C ARG A 373 3.52 -26.38 3.09
N ALA A 374 3.04 -25.24 3.59
CA ALA A 374 1.68 -25.08 4.10
C ALA A 374 0.64 -24.85 2.99
N PHE A 375 1.01 -24.14 1.92
CA PHE A 375 0.12 -23.69 0.84
C PHE A 375 0.72 -23.91 -0.55
N PRO A 376 1.11 -25.16 -0.90
CA PRO A 376 1.87 -25.46 -2.13
C PRO A 376 1.16 -25.06 -3.43
N ASP A 377 -0.17 -24.96 -3.41
CA ASP A 377 -0.99 -24.58 -4.56
C ASP A 377 -1.12 -23.06 -4.73
N TYR A 378 -0.78 -22.26 -3.72
CA TYR A 378 -0.97 -20.80 -3.73
C TYR A 378 0.29 -20.10 -4.22
N LEU A 379 1.42 -20.44 -3.62
CA LEU A 379 2.70 -19.79 -3.84
C LEU A 379 3.81 -20.81 -4.06
N GLY A 380 4.88 -20.34 -4.67
CA GLY A 380 6.19 -20.94 -4.53
C GLY A 380 7.29 -20.03 -5.06
N HIS A 381 8.42 -20.63 -5.38
CA HIS A 381 9.56 -20.00 -6.00
C HIS A 381 10.09 -20.89 -7.13
N LYS A 382 10.86 -20.28 -8.02
CA LYS A 382 11.54 -20.92 -9.14
C LYS A 382 13.05 -20.78 -9.03
N ASP A 383 13.51 -19.61 -8.61
CA ASP A 383 14.92 -19.23 -8.57
C ASP A 383 15.19 -18.36 -7.33
N TYR A 384 16.47 -18.20 -7.00
CA TYR A 384 16.93 -17.27 -5.97
C TYR A 384 17.48 -16.00 -6.61
N LEU A 385 17.16 -14.87 -6.01
CA LEU A 385 17.56 -13.56 -6.48
C LEU A 385 18.94 -13.19 -5.96
N GLY A 386 19.70 -12.45 -6.78
CA GLY A 386 20.89 -11.75 -6.30
C GLY A 386 20.52 -10.54 -5.44
N GLU A 387 21.47 -10.06 -4.64
CA GLU A 387 21.29 -8.79 -3.91
C GLU A 387 21.11 -7.64 -4.90
N GLN A 388 20.04 -6.87 -4.73
CA GLN A 388 19.69 -5.77 -5.63
C GLN A 388 18.73 -4.79 -4.95
N HIS A 389 18.64 -3.59 -5.51
CA HIS A 389 17.57 -2.66 -5.17
C HIS A 389 16.57 -2.64 -6.30
N VAL A 390 15.31 -2.79 -5.96
CA VAL A 390 14.24 -2.84 -6.94
C VAL A 390 13.23 -1.75 -6.69
N LYS A 391 12.78 -1.11 -7.76
CA LYS A 391 11.68 -0.17 -7.68
C LYS A 391 10.40 -0.89 -7.28
N ILE A 392 9.60 -0.28 -6.41
CA ILE A 392 8.31 -0.81 -5.99
C ILE A 392 7.15 0.05 -6.49
N LEU A 393 6.12 -0.63 -7.00
CA LEU A 393 4.89 -0.04 -7.53
C LEU A 393 3.69 -0.80 -6.96
N PRO A 394 2.52 -0.15 -6.79
CA PRO A 394 1.30 -0.89 -6.58
C PRO A 394 1.02 -1.76 -7.82
N GLU A 395 0.56 -2.99 -7.60
CA GLU A 395 -0.04 -3.76 -8.70
C GLU A 395 -1.32 -3.05 -9.16
N ARG A 396 -1.59 -3.06 -10.48
CA ARG A 396 -2.78 -2.39 -11.02
C ARG A 396 -4.05 -2.88 -10.33
N GLY A 397 -4.84 -1.93 -9.83
CA GLY A 397 -6.13 -2.18 -9.17
C GLY A 397 -6.01 -2.56 -7.71
N SER A 398 -4.80 -2.78 -7.19
CA SER A 398 -4.57 -3.10 -5.78
C SER A 398 -4.53 -1.87 -4.89
N THR A 399 -4.55 -0.64 -5.45
CA THR A 399 -4.38 0.62 -4.70
C THR A 399 -5.45 0.89 -3.64
N ALA A 400 -6.67 0.35 -3.80
CA ALA A 400 -7.71 0.42 -2.78
C ALA A 400 -7.62 -0.69 -1.71
N HIS A 401 -6.66 -1.62 -1.84
CA HIS A 401 -6.51 -2.70 -0.88
C HIS A 401 -6.15 -2.13 0.50
N PRO A 402 -6.82 -2.53 1.60
CA PRO A 402 -6.60 -1.96 2.93
C PRO A 402 -5.14 -1.98 3.39
N TYR A 403 -4.38 -3.01 2.99
CA TYR A 403 -2.96 -3.14 3.35
C TYR A 403 -2.06 -2.10 2.69
N LEU A 404 -2.46 -1.51 1.56
CA LEU A 404 -1.66 -0.48 0.88
C LEU A 404 -1.90 0.94 1.42
N LYS A 405 -2.79 1.11 2.40
CA LYS A 405 -3.08 2.42 2.97
C LYS A 405 -1.83 3.04 3.60
N GLY A 406 -1.43 4.20 3.11
CA GLY A 406 -0.23 4.91 3.56
C GLY A 406 1.11 4.30 3.14
N VAL A 407 1.13 3.21 2.36
CA VAL A 407 2.38 2.54 1.94
C VAL A 407 3.17 3.41 0.93
N PHE A 408 2.45 4.08 0.02
CA PHE A 408 3.05 4.97 -0.99
C PHE A 408 2.99 6.45 -0.61
N GLU A 409 2.67 6.75 0.66
CA GLU A 409 2.60 8.12 1.17
C GLU A 409 3.87 8.46 1.95
N ARG A 410 4.52 9.54 1.53
CA ARG A 410 5.66 10.09 2.28
C ARG A 410 5.12 10.90 3.46
N PRO A 411 5.55 10.65 4.70
CA PRO A 411 5.12 11.46 5.81
C PRO A 411 5.58 12.91 5.73
N ALA A 412 4.78 13.79 6.34
CA ALA A 412 5.06 15.20 6.48
C ALA A 412 6.45 15.46 7.09
N GLY A 413 7.30 16.20 6.36
CA GLY A 413 8.62 16.63 6.86
C GLY A 413 9.72 15.57 6.80
N VAL A 414 9.56 14.49 6.04
CA VAL A 414 10.63 13.50 5.77
C VAL A 414 11.11 13.67 4.32
N GLN A 415 12.34 14.16 4.11
CA GLN A 415 12.91 14.37 2.76
C GLN A 415 13.48 13.08 2.13
N PRO A 416 13.66 13.04 0.80
CA PRO A 416 14.45 12.00 0.15
C PRO A 416 15.90 12.07 0.59
N GLY A 417 16.38 10.99 1.25
CA GLY A 417 17.77 10.89 1.73
C GLY A 417 17.97 11.10 3.24
N GLY A 418 16.91 11.35 4.02
CA GLY A 418 16.99 11.43 5.48
C GLY A 418 16.43 12.73 6.08
N ASP A 419 16.56 12.86 7.41
CA ASP A 419 16.04 13.97 8.22
C ASP A 419 16.86 15.26 8.02
N SER A 420 16.80 15.88 6.85
CA SER A 420 17.26 17.27 6.65
C SER A 420 16.14 18.24 7.03
N GLY A 421 16.39 19.03 8.09
CA GLY A 421 15.45 19.93 8.74
C GLY A 421 14.93 21.10 7.89
N GLY A 422 14.08 20.80 6.90
CA GLY A 422 13.24 21.77 6.21
C GLY A 422 12.06 22.23 7.08
N SER A 423 11.86 23.54 7.18
CA SER A 423 10.99 24.21 8.16
C SER A 423 9.54 24.46 7.70
N VAL A 424 8.99 23.63 6.81
CA VAL A 424 7.57 23.73 6.42
C VAL A 424 6.90 22.38 6.61
N ALA A 425 5.81 22.35 7.38
CA ALA A 425 5.00 21.15 7.55
C ALA A 425 4.27 20.86 6.23
N GLU A 426 4.94 20.19 5.30
CA GLU A 426 4.29 19.67 4.09
C GLU A 426 3.36 18.53 4.48
N LYS A 427 2.13 18.52 3.97
CA LYS A 427 1.19 17.39 4.15
C LYS A 427 1.81 16.10 3.61
N PRO A 428 1.35 14.90 4.06
CA PRO A 428 1.76 13.66 3.42
C PRO A 428 1.50 13.72 1.91
N GLN A 429 2.48 13.26 1.12
CA GLN A 429 2.40 13.28 -0.34
C GLN A 429 2.39 11.85 -0.87
N LEU A 430 1.40 11.53 -1.70
CA LEU A 430 1.37 10.28 -2.44
C LEU A 430 2.46 10.32 -3.53
N LYS A 431 3.39 9.36 -3.49
CA LYS A 431 4.56 9.29 -4.37
C LYS A 431 4.72 7.90 -4.98
N VAL A 432 3.90 7.60 -5.99
CA VAL A 432 4.00 6.33 -6.70
C VAL A 432 5.22 6.33 -7.62
N GLY A 433 6.07 5.31 -7.47
CA GLY A 433 7.25 5.11 -8.31
C GLY A 433 8.54 5.78 -7.83
N GLU A 434 8.56 6.32 -6.61
CA GLU A 434 9.79 6.81 -5.95
C GLU A 434 10.38 5.80 -4.94
N GLY A 435 9.64 4.75 -4.56
CA GLY A 435 10.07 3.78 -3.56
C GLY A 435 10.95 2.66 -4.13
N GLU A 436 11.92 2.21 -3.33
CA GLU A 436 12.82 1.11 -3.66
C GLU A 436 12.97 0.16 -2.48
N TRP A 437 12.93 -1.14 -2.73
CA TRP A 437 13.22 -2.14 -1.71
C TRP A 437 14.57 -2.79 -1.94
N LYS A 438 15.30 -3.00 -0.85
CA LYS A 438 16.48 -3.88 -0.88
C LYS A 438 15.99 -5.33 -0.92
N ILE A 439 16.29 -6.02 -2.01
CA ILE A 439 16.22 -7.46 -2.08
C ILE A 439 17.59 -8.02 -1.78
N ASP A 440 17.54 -9.07 -1.01
CA ASP A 440 18.65 -9.67 -0.35
C ASP A 440 19.18 -10.83 -1.24
N LYS A 441 20.48 -11.11 -1.18
CA LYS A 441 21.05 -12.26 -1.90
C LYS A 441 20.41 -13.55 -1.41
N ASP A 442 20.14 -14.45 -2.33
CA ASP A 442 19.51 -15.74 -2.07
C ASP A 442 18.05 -15.62 -1.61
N SER A 443 17.38 -14.50 -1.92
CA SER A 443 15.94 -14.34 -1.67
C SER A 443 15.11 -15.15 -2.70
N PRO A 444 14.18 -16.05 -2.28
CA PRO A 444 13.38 -16.85 -3.18
C PRO A 444 12.37 -15.95 -3.89
N ASN A 445 12.36 -15.98 -5.22
CA ASN A 445 11.41 -15.20 -5.98
C ASN A 445 9.96 -15.66 -5.76
N ILE A 446 8.99 -14.76 -5.90
CA ILE A 446 7.58 -15.11 -5.72
C ILE A 446 7.03 -15.68 -7.03
N VAL A 447 6.41 -16.86 -6.96
CA VAL A 447 5.63 -17.47 -8.03
C VAL A 447 4.20 -17.68 -7.54
N VAL A 448 3.26 -16.92 -8.08
CA VAL A 448 1.83 -17.10 -7.82
C VAL A 448 1.31 -18.27 -8.65
N LYS A 449 0.88 -19.34 -7.98
CA LYS A 449 0.34 -20.56 -8.62
C LYS A 449 -1.18 -20.51 -8.78
N LYS A 450 -1.89 -19.88 -7.83
CA LYS A 450 -3.35 -19.74 -7.84
C LYS A 450 -3.78 -18.28 -8.01
N THR A 451 -3.73 -17.80 -9.25
CA THR A 451 -3.92 -16.38 -9.60
C THR A 451 -5.27 -15.77 -9.22
N ASN A 452 -6.30 -16.60 -8.99
CA ASN A 452 -7.63 -16.11 -8.57
C ASN A 452 -7.77 -15.97 -7.05
N ASP A 453 -6.84 -16.56 -6.28
CA ASP A 453 -6.92 -16.61 -4.82
C ASP A 453 -5.80 -15.82 -4.15
N VAL A 454 -4.73 -15.51 -4.90
CA VAL A 454 -3.60 -14.70 -4.43
C VAL A 454 -3.65 -13.33 -5.06
N THR A 455 -3.64 -12.31 -4.20
CA THR A 455 -3.55 -10.90 -4.59
C THR A 455 -2.09 -10.46 -4.53
N VAL A 456 -1.56 -10.03 -5.67
CA VAL A 456 -0.30 -9.26 -5.71
C VAL A 456 -0.63 -7.83 -5.28
N LEU A 457 -0.05 -7.38 -4.18
CA LEU A 457 -0.29 -6.04 -3.63
C LEU A 457 0.66 -5.04 -4.28
N MET A 458 1.93 -5.42 -4.36
CA MET A 458 3.01 -4.60 -4.90
C MET A 458 3.88 -5.44 -5.82
N MET A 459 4.40 -4.78 -6.84
CA MET A 459 5.21 -5.39 -7.87
C MET A 459 6.46 -4.55 -8.15
N SER A 460 7.43 -5.15 -8.81
CA SER A 460 8.63 -4.48 -9.28
C SER A 460 8.82 -4.68 -10.79
N PRO A 461 8.98 -3.59 -11.57
CA PRO A 461 9.34 -3.70 -12.98
C PRO A 461 10.77 -4.25 -13.16
N ASP A 462 11.64 -4.20 -12.14
CA ASP A 462 13.01 -4.70 -12.24
C ASP A 462 13.05 -6.23 -12.14
N LEU A 463 12.25 -6.82 -11.24
CA LEU A 463 12.10 -8.28 -11.15
C LEU A 463 11.48 -8.89 -12.41
N LYS A 464 10.64 -8.11 -13.10
CA LYS A 464 10.05 -8.53 -14.37
C LYS A 464 11.10 -8.70 -15.48
N LYS A 465 12.18 -7.92 -15.46
CA LYS A 465 13.26 -7.97 -16.49
C LYS A 465 14.10 -9.25 -16.41
N ILE A 466 14.13 -9.90 -15.26
CA ILE A 466 14.96 -11.08 -15.01
C ILE A 466 14.17 -12.39 -15.00
N ASP A 467 12.93 -12.39 -15.51
CA ASP A 467 12.01 -13.55 -15.53
C ASP A 467 11.96 -14.31 -14.20
N ALA A 468 11.95 -13.56 -13.10
CA ALA A 468 11.91 -14.10 -11.74
C ALA A 468 10.52 -14.63 -11.35
N GLY A 469 9.74 -15.16 -12.29
CA GLY A 469 8.37 -15.63 -12.01
C GLY A 469 7.36 -14.49 -11.92
N THR A 470 6.63 -14.40 -10.80
CA THR A 470 5.70 -13.28 -10.58
C THR A 470 6.51 -12.07 -10.11
N PRO A 471 6.40 -10.89 -10.75
CA PRO A 471 7.18 -9.71 -10.37
C PRO A 471 6.67 -9.06 -9.06
N GLY A 472 6.01 -9.83 -8.20
CA GLY A 472 5.49 -9.36 -6.93
C GLY A 472 6.60 -9.20 -5.90
N VAL A 473 6.51 -8.16 -5.08
CA VAL A 473 7.35 -7.97 -3.89
C VAL A 473 6.55 -8.10 -2.59
N ALA A 474 5.22 -8.02 -2.68
CA ALA A 474 4.31 -8.30 -1.58
C ALA A 474 3.03 -8.97 -2.11
N VAL A 475 2.62 -10.06 -1.48
CA VAL A 475 1.43 -10.83 -1.85
C VAL A 475 0.60 -11.20 -0.62
N THR A 476 -0.71 -11.33 -0.80
CA THR A 476 -1.61 -11.79 0.25
C THR A 476 -2.66 -12.74 -0.30
N PHE A 477 -3.15 -13.64 0.53
CA PHE A 477 -4.27 -14.51 0.21
C PHE A 477 -5.05 -14.92 1.45
N ASN A 478 -6.33 -15.22 1.24
CA ASN A 478 -7.18 -15.84 2.25
C ASN A 478 -7.09 -17.37 2.13
N TYR A 479 -7.13 -18.07 3.26
CA TYR A 479 -7.17 -19.52 3.28
C TYR A 479 -8.18 -20.06 4.28
N ALA A 480 -9.15 -20.83 3.78
CA ALA A 480 -10.26 -21.42 4.55
C ALA A 480 -10.19 -22.95 4.66
N GLY A 481 -9.14 -23.57 4.13
CA GLY A 481 -9.05 -25.02 4.00
C GLY A 481 -10.21 -25.61 3.19
N ARG A 482 -10.87 -26.63 3.74
CA ARG A 482 -12.04 -27.30 3.12
C ARG A 482 -13.35 -26.53 3.31
N LYS A 483 -13.38 -25.51 4.18
CA LYS A 483 -14.54 -24.63 4.31
C LYS A 483 -14.61 -23.80 3.02
N LYS A 484 -15.81 -23.50 2.51
CA LYS A 484 -15.93 -22.60 1.34
C LYS A 484 -15.24 -21.28 1.72
N ALA A 485 -14.14 -20.98 1.04
CA ALA A 485 -13.53 -19.66 1.14
C ALA A 485 -14.59 -18.64 0.74
N ALA A 486 -14.90 -17.71 1.65
CA ALA A 486 -15.62 -16.53 1.23
C ALA A 486 -14.63 -15.73 0.38
N ILE A 487 -14.82 -15.72 -0.93
CA ILE A 487 -14.08 -14.83 -1.81
C ILE A 487 -14.58 -13.43 -1.50
N ALA A 488 -13.77 -12.66 -0.78
CA ALA A 488 -13.38 -11.31 -1.14
C ALA A 488 -12.60 -10.71 0.04
N SER A 489 -11.50 -10.05 -0.30
CA SER A 489 -10.98 -8.88 0.40
C SER A 489 -12.06 -7.80 0.47
N GLY A 490 -13.12 -8.07 1.23
CA GLY A 490 -14.23 -7.19 1.55
C GLY A 490 -14.25 -6.91 3.06
N PRO A 491 -14.52 -5.68 3.49
CA PRO A 491 -14.48 -5.25 4.89
C PRO A 491 -15.66 -5.77 5.75
N ASP A 492 -16.57 -6.57 5.18
CA ASP A 492 -17.79 -7.09 5.82
C ASP A 492 -17.55 -8.14 6.93
N GLY A 493 -16.29 -8.41 7.29
CA GLY A 493 -15.91 -9.15 8.51
C GLY A 493 -16.33 -10.63 8.57
N ARG A 494 -17.05 -11.16 7.58
CA ARG A 494 -17.37 -12.59 7.47
C ARG A 494 -16.43 -13.26 6.49
N ARG A 495 -15.20 -13.52 6.95
CA ARG A 495 -14.24 -14.34 6.21
C ARG A 495 -14.45 -15.80 6.56
N GLY A 496 -14.57 -16.64 5.54
CA GLY A 496 -14.22 -18.04 5.71
C GLY A 496 -12.70 -18.11 5.73
N GLY A 497 -12.11 -18.47 6.86
CA GLY A 497 -10.66 -18.61 7.01
C GLY A 497 -9.90 -17.35 7.39
N GLY A 498 -8.59 -17.48 7.47
CA GLY A 498 -7.60 -16.48 7.87
C GLY A 498 -6.76 -15.98 6.71
N VAL A 499 -5.69 -15.24 7.01
CA VAL A 499 -4.92 -14.48 6.02
C VAL A 499 -3.43 -14.78 6.11
N VAL A 500 -2.80 -14.87 4.95
CA VAL A 500 -1.34 -14.87 4.82
C VAL A 500 -0.90 -13.58 4.11
N LEU A 501 0.13 -12.93 4.65
CA LEU A 501 0.86 -11.84 4.00
C LEU A 501 2.34 -12.22 3.91
N HIS A 502 2.90 -12.06 2.72
CA HIS A 502 4.30 -12.34 2.45
C HIS A 502 4.97 -11.16 1.74
N VAL A 503 6.19 -10.84 2.16
CA VAL A 503 7.04 -9.82 1.53
C VAL A 503 8.41 -10.39 1.20
N LEU A 504 8.97 -9.96 0.07
CA LEU A 504 10.26 -10.42 -0.43
C LEU A 504 11.46 -9.72 0.23
N SER A 505 11.21 -8.64 0.97
CA SER A 505 12.21 -7.78 1.59
C SER A 505 12.30 -8.06 3.09
N HIS A 506 13.33 -7.52 3.76
CA HIS A 506 13.46 -7.58 5.22
C HIS A 506 13.27 -6.21 5.86
N PHE A 507 12.65 -6.17 7.03
CA PHE A 507 12.69 -4.96 7.85
C PHE A 507 14.12 -4.56 8.25
N GLY A 508 14.34 -3.27 8.48
CA GLY A 508 15.60 -2.74 8.98
C GLY A 508 16.74 -2.72 7.96
N LYS A 509 16.57 -3.29 6.75
CA LYS A 509 17.57 -3.31 5.67
C LYS A 509 17.32 -2.31 4.55
N GLN A 510 16.32 -1.45 4.69
CA GLN A 510 15.97 -0.50 3.64
C GLN A 510 16.95 0.68 3.59
N LYS A 511 17.24 1.17 2.37
CA LYS A 511 18.14 2.30 2.13
C LYS A 511 17.61 3.61 2.68
N SER A 512 16.30 3.78 2.68
CA SER A 512 15.66 5.03 3.09
C SER A 512 14.60 4.80 4.16
N LYS A 513 14.35 5.85 4.95
CA LYS A 513 13.25 5.88 5.91
C LYS A 513 11.87 5.77 5.23
N GLY A 514 11.74 6.24 4.00
CA GLY A 514 10.48 6.14 3.25
C GLY A 514 10.12 4.69 2.93
N ASP A 515 11.11 3.92 2.47
CA ASP A 515 10.93 2.50 2.14
C ASP A 515 10.69 1.65 3.38
N GLU A 516 11.37 1.97 4.48
CA GLU A 516 11.12 1.38 5.79
C GLU A 516 9.68 1.68 6.27
N PHE A 517 9.19 2.92 6.08
CA PHE A 517 7.81 3.26 6.41
C PHE A 517 6.80 2.54 5.53
N ALA A 518 7.11 2.28 4.26
CA ALA A 518 6.24 1.51 3.38
C ALA A 518 6.00 0.10 3.94
N LEU A 519 7.06 -0.61 4.33
CA LEU A 519 6.98 -1.92 4.99
C LEU A 519 6.23 -1.86 6.33
N GLN A 520 6.55 -0.87 7.17
CA GLN A 520 5.89 -0.70 8.47
C GLN A 520 4.39 -0.41 8.33
N ASN A 521 3.98 0.41 7.36
CA ASN A 521 2.56 0.65 7.08
C ASN A 521 1.85 -0.63 6.66
N LEU A 522 2.48 -1.44 5.81
CA LEU A 522 1.93 -2.73 5.38
C LEU A 522 1.67 -3.67 6.57
N LEU A 523 2.66 -3.82 7.46
CA LEU A 523 2.55 -4.64 8.67
C LEU A 523 1.52 -4.09 9.66
N LEU A 524 1.48 -2.78 9.89
CA LEU A 524 0.49 -2.14 10.75
C LEU A 524 -0.94 -2.38 10.25
N ASN A 525 -1.18 -2.26 8.94
CA ASN A 525 -2.49 -2.48 8.36
C ASN A 525 -2.93 -3.95 8.49
N PHE A 526 -2.00 -4.90 8.31
CA PHE A 526 -2.24 -6.32 8.50
C PHE A 526 -2.62 -6.66 9.95
N LEU A 527 -1.85 -6.17 10.93
CA LEU A 527 -2.09 -6.43 12.35
C LEU A 527 -3.35 -5.75 12.90
N ALA A 528 -3.66 -4.55 12.41
CA ALA A 528 -4.89 -3.85 12.73
C ALA A 528 -6.12 -4.65 12.30
N GLU A 529 -6.08 -5.21 11.08
CA GLU A 529 -7.14 -6.08 10.58
C GLU A 529 -7.26 -7.37 11.39
N ALA A 530 -6.13 -8.05 11.64
CA ALA A 530 -6.10 -9.28 12.45
C ALA A 530 -6.74 -9.06 13.83
N SER A 531 -6.38 -7.96 14.49
CA SER A 531 -6.92 -7.59 15.80
C SER A 531 -8.41 -7.27 15.76
N ALA A 532 -8.88 -6.58 14.71
CA ALA A 532 -10.29 -6.25 14.54
C ALA A 532 -11.14 -7.50 14.31
N VAL A 533 -10.67 -8.43 13.47
CA VAL A 533 -11.36 -9.70 13.19
C VAL A 533 -11.42 -10.58 14.44
N TYR A 534 -10.31 -10.69 15.16
CA TYR A 534 -10.29 -11.49 16.39
C TYR A 534 -11.28 -10.98 17.44
N LYS A 535 -11.34 -9.66 17.67
CA LYS A 535 -12.30 -9.01 18.58
C LYS A 535 -13.76 -9.15 18.14
N ALA A 536 -14.01 -9.34 16.85
CA ALA A 536 -15.37 -9.57 16.36
C ALA A 536 -15.82 -11.03 16.58
N ALA A 537 -14.87 -11.96 16.68
CA ALA A 537 -15.13 -13.39 16.83
C ALA A 537 -15.22 -13.86 18.29
N HIS A 538 -14.70 -13.08 19.25
CA HIS A 538 -14.61 -13.39 20.69
C HIS A 538 -15.14 -12.23 21.51
#